data_AF-A0A3C1GD13-F1
#
_entry.id   AF-A0A3C1GD13-F1
#
_cell.length_a   1.000
_cell.length_b   1.000
_cell.length_c   1.000
_cell.angle_alpha   90.00
_cell.angle_beta   90.00
_cell.angle_gamma   90.00
#
_symmetry.space_group_name_H-M   'P 1'
#
loop_
_entity.id
_entity.type
_entity.pdbx_description
1 polymer ?
#
loop_
_entity_poly.entity_id
_entity_poly.type
_entity_poly.pdbx_seq_one_letter_code
_entity_poly.pdbx_strand_id
1 'polypeptide(L)'
;MDWRRPSRPGNGCQGASQEGQRVSATVLNRAMTEDELLTAITGAAARYGWLAHHVRRSDKALQQGNPGFPDLVLARDGDVLFVECKRMGGKLRPGQGEWLLALDPNWPLPGARKAWIVWPDTLDLLLSRLR
;
A
#
# COMPACT_ATOMS: atom_id res chain seq x y z
N MET A 1 21.49 -0.64 -1.11
CA MET A 1 20.39 0.35 -1.09
C MET A 1 19.75 0.37 0.29
N ASP A 2 19.49 1.54 0.85
CA ASP A 2 18.77 1.71 2.13
C ASP A 2 17.27 1.90 1.84
N TRP A 3 16.45 0.88 2.10
CA TRP A 3 15.01 0.85 1.77
C TRP A 3 14.14 1.62 2.78
N ARG A 4 14.64 2.74 3.31
CA ARG A 4 13.89 3.60 4.24
C ARG A 4 12.76 4.34 3.53
N ARG A 5 11.68 4.56 4.30
CA ARG A 5 10.50 5.33 3.91
C ARG A 5 10.89 6.71 3.36
N PRO A 6 10.45 7.11 2.16
CA PRO A 6 10.56 8.49 1.69
C PRO A 6 9.77 9.41 2.63
N SER A 7 10.39 10.50 3.09
CA SER A 7 9.76 11.50 3.95
C SER A 7 8.58 12.18 3.26
N ARG A 8 7.44 12.26 3.95
CA ARG A 8 6.28 13.05 3.50
C ARG A 8 6.65 14.54 3.46
N PRO A 9 6.15 15.33 2.50
CA PRO A 9 6.12 16.79 2.66
C PRO A 9 5.21 17.13 3.85
N GLY A 10 5.72 17.93 4.78
CA GLY A 10 5.04 18.27 6.03
C GLY A 10 3.92 19.28 5.80
N ASN A 11 2.71 18.96 6.27
CA ASN A 11 1.63 19.95 6.42
C ASN A 11 1.64 20.47 7.86
N GLY A 12 1.84 21.77 8.03
CA GLY A 12 1.81 22.46 9.31
C GLY A 12 0.41 22.99 9.70
N CYS A 13 0.21 23.06 11.03
CA CYS A 13 -0.66 23.96 11.84
C CYS A 13 -2.19 23.95 11.56
N GLN A 14 -3.14 24.11 12.49
CA GLN A 14 -3.29 24.26 13.96
C GLN A 14 -4.82 24.21 14.22
N GLY A 15 -5.29 23.92 15.45
CA GLY A 15 -6.67 24.24 15.88
C GLY A 15 -7.41 23.12 16.63
N ALA A 16 -8.08 23.48 17.73
CA ALA A 16 -8.32 22.62 18.89
C ALA A 16 -9.76 22.07 19.06
N SER A 17 -9.85 21.01 19.89
CA SER A 17 -10.90 20.62 20.86
C SER A 17 -12.31 20.23 20.38
N GLN A 18 -12.67 18.94 20.56
CA GLN A 18 -13.83 18.46 21.34
C GLN A 18 -13.62 16.98 21.76
N GLU A 19 -13.59 16.72 23.07
CA GLU A 19 -13.46 15.41 23.71
C GLU A 19 -14.83 14.72 23.88
N GLY A 20 -14.84 13.40 23.71
CA GLY A 20 -16.01 12.56 24.00
C GLY A 20 -16.27 11.48 22.95
N GLN A 21 -15.41 10.46 22.94
CA GLN A 21 -15.60 9.19 22.21
C GLN A 21 -15.62 9.25 20.67
N ARG A 22 -14.54 9.79 20.11
CA ARG A 22 -14.04 9.39 18.79
C ARG A 22 -12.63 8.85 19.00
N VAL A 23 -12.46 7.53 19.00
CA VAL A 23 -11.13 6.98 18.71
C VAL A 23 -10.81 7.52 17.31
N SER A 24 -9.96 8.54 17.22
CA SER A 24 -9.77 9.31 15.99
C SER A 24 -9.48 8.35 14.84
N ALA A 25 -10.15 8.52 13.70
CA ALA A 25 -9.91 7.71 12.50
C ALA A 25 -8.41 7.62 12.16
N THR A 26 -7.63 8.66 12.50
CA THR A 26 -6.17 8.70 12.41
C THR A 26 -5.44 7.70 13.32
N VAL A 27 -5.90 7.50 14.56
CA VAL A 27 -5.33 6.53 15.51
C VAL A 27 -5.68 5.11 15.08
N LEU A 28 -6.93 4.88 14.66
CA LEU A 28 -7.36 3.60 14.10
C LEU A 28 -6.61 3.27 12.80
N ASN A 29 -6.43 4.24 11.88
CA ASN A 29 -5.61 4.07 10.68
C ASN A 29 -4.20 3.62 11.09
N ARG A 30 -3.54 4.32 12.02
CA ARG A 30 -2.16 3.96 12.41
C ARG A 30 -2.01 2.55 13.00
N ALA A 31 -3.10 1.96 13.51
CA ALA A 31 -3.08 0.63 14.10
C ALA A 31 -3.37 -0.50 13.10
N MET A 32 -3.72 -0.20 11.85
CA MET A 32 -4.07 -1.25 10.89
C MET A 32 -2.92 -2.22 10.64
N THR A 33 -3.26 -3.50 10.70
CA THR A 33 -2.42 -4.62 10.27
C THR A 33 -2.30 -4.68 8.75
N GLU A 34 -1.36 -5.47 8.26
CA GLU A 34 -1.19 -5.70 6.82
C GLU A 34 -2.42 -6.39 6.19
N ASP A 35 -3.05 -7.32 6.91
CA ASP A 35 -4.25 -8.03 6.44
C ASP A 35 -5.49 -7.12 6.41
N GLU A 36 -5.63 -6.20 7.37
CA GLU A 36 -6.68 -5.18 7.35
C GLU A 36 -6.52 -4.20 6.19
N LEU A 37 -5.28 -3.80 5.87
CA LEU A 37 -5.00 -2.98 4.68
C LEU A 37 -5.37 -3.71 3.41
N LEU A 38 -4.93 -4.96 3.26
CA LEU A 38 -5.25 -5.80 2.13
C LEU A 38 -6.76 -5.94 1.95
N THR A 39 -7.48 -6.20 3.05
CA THR A 39 -8.94 -6.31 3.05
C THR A 39 -9.61 -5.00 2.62
N ALA A 40 -9.15 -3.85 3.12
CA ALA A 40 -9.69 -2.56 2.74
C ALA A 40 -9.47 -2.26 1.23
N ILE A 41 -8.26 -2.53 0.73
CA ILE A 41 -7.90 -2.27 -0.68
C ILE A 41 -8.67 -3.21 -1.62
N THR A 42 -8.74 -4.50 -1.31
CA THR A 42 -9.47 -5.48 -2.15
C THR A 42 -10.98 -5.21 -2.14
N GLY A 43 -11.55 -4.78 -1.00
CA GLY A 43 -12.95 -4.35 -0.93
C GLY A 43 -13.23 -3.10 -1.77
N ALA A 44 -12.32 -2.12 -1.77
CA ALA A 44 -12.42 -0.95 -2.64
C ALA A 44 -12.25 -1.31 -4.12
N ALA A 45 -11.29 -2.18 -4.44
CA ALA A 45 -11.06 -2.68 -5.80
C ALA A 45 -12.33 -3.31 -6.37
N ALA A 46 -12.94 -4.24 -5.63
CA ALA A 46 -14.20 -4.88 -6.03
C ALA A 46 -15.33 -3.86 -6.24
N ARG A 47 -15.46 -2.87 -5.35
CA ARG A 47 -16.47 -1.81 -5.45
C ARG A 47 -16.32 -0.96 -6.72
N TYR A 48 -15.09 -0.68 -7.14
CA TYR A 48 -14.80 0.21 -8.27
C TYR A 48 -14.43 -0.55 -9.56
N GLY A 49 -14.70 -1.85 -9.63
CA GLY A 49 -14.53 -2.64 -10.85
C GLY A 49 -13.08 -2.99 -11.19
N TRP A 50 -12.18 -2.98 -10.21
CA TRP A 50 -10.83 -3.50 -10.37
C TRP A 50 -10.80 -5.01 -10.12
N LEU A 51 -10.09 -5.74 -10.99
CA LEU A 51 -9.66 -7.10 -10.69
C LEU A 51 -8.56 -7.06 -9.64
N ALA A 52 -8.56 -8.01 -8.71
CA ALA A 52 -7.58 -8.10 -7.63
C ALA A 52 -7.02 -9.53 -7.53
N HIS A 53 -5.70 -9.66 -7.44
CA HIS A 53 -5.02 -10.92 -7.23
C HIS A 53 -4.06 -10.83 -6.03
N HIS A 54 -4.27 -11.71 -5.05
CA HIS A 54 -3.43 -11.86 -3.87
C HIS A 54 -3.31 -13.35 -3.53
N VAL A 55 -2.09 -13.83 -3.25
CA VAL A 55 -1.84 -15.21 -2.83
C VAL A 55 -1.69 -15.26 -1.32
N ARG A 56 -2.71 -15.78 -0.62
CA ARG A 56 -2.67 -15.97 0.84
C ARG A 56 -1.68 -17.08 1.20
N ARG A 57 -0.86 -16.85 2.23
CA ARG A 57 0.22 -17.77 2.68
C ARG A 57 1.25 -18.08 1.60
N SER A 58 1.87 -17.02 1.08
CA SER A 58 2.95 -17.10 0.09
C SER A 58 4.13 -17.95 0.54
N ASP A 59 4.35 -18.08 1.86
CA ASP A 59 5.36 -18.96 2.48
C ASP A 59 5.12 -20.46 2.24
N LYS A 60 3.87 -20.84 1.92
CA LYS A 60 3.47 -22.22 1.59
C LYS A 60 3.07 -22.40 0.13
N ALA A 61 3.05 -21.31 -0.64
CA ALA A 61 2.81 -21.39 -2.07
C ALA A 61 4.01 -22.07 -2.74
N LEU A 62 3.74 -23.02 -3.64
CA LEU A 62 4.78 -23.55 -4.51
C LEU A 62 5.16 -22.44 -5.50
N GLN A 63 6.23 -21.72 -5.18
CA GLN A 63 6.70 -20.60 -5.97
C GLN A 63 7.78 -21.06 -6.95
N GLN A 64 7.63 -20.69 -8.22
CA GLN A 64 8.69 -20.76 -9.22
C GLN A 64 9.13 -19.34 -9.58
N GLY A 65 10.44 -19.05 -9.52
CA GLY A 65 11.00 -17.72 -9.80
C GLY A 65 11.43 -16.95 -8.55
N ASN A 66 11.53 -15.61 -8.66
CA ASN A 66 12.13 -14.76 -7.63
C ASN A 66 11.16 -14.43 -6.48
N PRO A 67 11.59 -14.55 -5.20
CA PRO A 67 10.76 -14.22 -4.04
C PRO A 67 10.51 -12.72 -3.91
N GLY A 68 9.53 -12.35 -3.08
CA GLY A 68 9.25 -10.96 -2.74
C GLY A 68 8.39 -10.23 -3.76
N PHE A 69 7.67 -10.95 -4.61
CA PHE A 69 6.65 -10.35 -5.46
C PHE A 69 5.64 -9.55 -4.61
N PRO A 70 5.13 -8.40 -5.09
CA PRO A 70 4.21 -7.56 -4.33
C PRO A 70 2.97 -8.31 -3.84
N ASP A 71 2.48 -7.94 -2.66
CA ASP A 71 1.36 -8.63 -2.00
C ASP A 71 0.10 -8.68 -2.86
N LEU A 72 -0.19 -7.63 -3.63
CA LEU A 72 -1.44 -7.47 -4.36
C LEU A 72 -1.20 -6.90 -5.77
N VAL A 73 -1.88 -7.47 -6.76
CA VAL A 73 -1.98 -6.93 -8.12
C VAL A 73 -3.41 -6.50 -8.38
N LEU A 74 -3.58 -5.28 -8.89
CA LEU A 74 -4.87 -4.73 -9.31
C LEU A 74 -4.84 -4.42 -10.80
N ALA A 75 -5.94 -4.69 -11.52
CA ALA A 75 -6.05 -4.36 -12.94
C ALA A 75 -7.44 -3.83 -13.31
N ARG A 76 -7.51 -2.77 -14.12
CA ARG A 76 -8.74 -2.18 -14.67
C ARG A 76 -8.42 -1.40 -15.94
N ASP A 77 -9.16 -1.62 -17.02
CA ASP A 77 -9.07 -0.82 -18.27
C ASP A 77 -7.65 -0.61 -18.83
N GLY A 78 -6.79 -1.64 -18.73
CA GLY A 78 -5.40 -1.57 -19.18
C GLY A 78 -4.41 -0.98 -18.17
N ASP A 79 -4.90 -0.38 -17.07
CA ASP A 79 -4.09 -0.02 -15.92
C ASP A 79 -3.80 -1.25 -15.06
N VAL A 80 -2.54 -1.37 -14.62
CA VAL A 80 -2.09 -2.40 -13.68
C VAL A 80 -1.32 -1.75 -12.54
N LEU A 81 -1.73 -2.04 -11.31
CA LEU A 81 -1.08 -1.57 -10.08
C LEU A 81 -0.54 -2.75 -9.29
N PHE A 82 0.70 -2.62 -8.83
CA PHE A 82 1.35 -3.54 -7.92
C PHE A 82 1.44 -2.89 -6.54
N VAL A 83 0.92 -3.55 -5.53
CA VAL A 83 0.72 -2.97 -4.20
C VAL A 83 1.37 -3.87 -3.16
N GLU A 84 2.29 -3.27 -2.41
CA GLU A 84 2.95 -3.86 -1.25
C GLU A 84 2.35 -3.25 0.02
N CYS A 85 1.74 -4.07 0.86
CA CYS A 85 1.09 -3.63 2.09
C CYS A 85 2.07 -3.71 3.25
N LYS A 86 2.14 -2.64 4.05
CA LYS A 86 2.97 -2.61 5.26
C LYS A 86 2.21 -2.03 6.42
N ARG A 87 2.31 -2.65 7.59
CA ARG A 87 1.89 -2.02 8.85
C ARG A 87 2.66 -0.71 9.04
N MET A 88 2.15 0.21 9.87
CA MET A 88 2.87 1.46 10.16
C MET A 88 4.34 1.20 10.56
N GLY A 89 5.28 1.84 9.84
CA GLY A 89 6.72 1.69 10.08
C GLY A 89 7.34 0.37 9.58
N GLY A 90 6.55 -0.51 8.95
CA GLY A 90 7.04 -1.72 8.29
C GLY A 90 8.04 -1.39 7.18
N LYS A 91 9.12 -2.19 7.12
CA LYS A 91 10.21 -2.05 6.15
C LYS A 91 10.06 -3.06 5.03
N LEU A 92 10.52 -2.70 3.84
CA LEU A 92 10.64 -3.63 2.72
C LEU A 92 11.77 -4.64 2.99
N ARG A 93 11.55 -5.88 2.57
CA ARG A 93 12.63 -6.84 2.39
C ARG A 93 13.37 -6.54 1.08
N PRO A 94 14.66 -6.88 0.93
CA PRO A 94 15.43 -6.57 -0.28
C PRO A 94 14.75 -6.97 -1.60
N GLY A 95 14.28 -8.22 -1.72
CA GLY A 95 13.60 -8.70 -2.92
C GLY A 95 12.29 -7.95 -3.25
N GLN A 96 11.61 -7.41 -2.24
CA GLN A 96 10.42 -6.57 -2.48
C GLN A 96 10.82 -5.23 -3.11
N GLY A 97 11.92 -4.62 -2.62
CA GLY A 97 12.47 -3.41 -3.21
C GLY A 97 12.94 -3.62 -4.65
N GLU A 98 13.57 -4.76 -4.93
CA GLU A 98 14.01 -5.14 -6.29
C GLU A 98 12.83 -5.24 -7.27
N TRP A 99 11.74 -5.91 -6.87
CA TRP A 99 10.53 -5.98 -7.68
C TRP A 99 9.91 -4.61 -7.92
N LEU A 100 9.75 -3.78 -6.89
CA LEU A 100 9.15 -2.46 -7.05
C LEU A 100 9.96 -1.58 -8.00
N LEU A 101 11.30 -1.63 -7.93
CA LEU A 101 12.16 -0.91 -8.86
C LEU A 101 12.08 -1.49 -10.29
N ALA A 102 11.98 -2.81 -10.45
CA ALA A 102 11.84 -3.43 -11.76
C ALA A 102 10.48 -3.12 -12.42
N LEU A 103 9.41 -3.05 -11.63
CA LEU A 103 8.05 -2.76 -12.10
C LEU A 103 7.82 -1.27 -12.36
N ASP A 104 8.49 -0.41 -11.60
CA ASP A 104 8.44 1.04 -11.72
C ASP A 104 9.83 1.65 -11.49
N PRO A 105 10.67 1.72 -12.54
CA PRO A 105 12.04 2.24 -12.45
C PRO A 105 12.14 3.70 -11.97
N ASN A 106 11.04 4.45 -12.09
CA ASN A 106 10.97 5.83 -11.66
C ASN A 106 10.53 5.98 -10.20
N TRP A 107 10.21 4.89 -9.51
CA TRP A 107 9.93 4.91 -8.09
C TRP A 107 11.14 5.46 -7.29
N PRO A 108 10.95 6.39 -6.32
CA PRO A 108 9.69 6.89 -5.77
C PRO A 108 9.21 8.23 -6.34
N LEU A 109 9.69 8.67 -7.50
CA LEU A 109 9.35 9.97 -8.08
C LEU A 109 7.84 10.13 -8.38
N PRO A 110 7.29 11.34 -8.31
CA PRO A 110 5.90 11.60 -8.67
C PRO A 110 5.65 11.37 -10.18
N GLY A 111 4.52 10.74 -10.51
CA GLY A 111 4.13 10.38 -11.87
C GLY A 111 3.07 9.28 -11.89
N ALA A 112 2.82 8.68 -13.07
CA ALA A 112 1.95 7.51 -13.19
C ALA A 112 2.62 6.30 -12.53
N ARG A 113 2.30 6.06 -11.26
CA ARG A 113 2.89 4.98 -10.46
C ARG A 113 2.22 3.65 -10.79
N LYS A 114 3.03 2.69 -11.23
CA LYS A 114 2.60 1.28 -11.35
C LYS A 114 2.82 0.54 -10.03
N ALA A 115 3.82 0.94 -9.25
CA ALA A 115 4.17 0.31 -7.99
C ALA A 115 3.85 1.20 -6.78
N TRP A 116 3.26 0.61 -5.74
CA TRP A 116 2.82 1.30 -4.53
C TRP A 116 3.27 0.56 -3.27
N ILE A 117 3.77 1.31 -2.29
CA ILE A 117 3.87 0.85 -0.90
C ILE A 117 2.76 1.53 -0.12
N VAL A 118 1.90 0.75 0.52
CA VAL A 118 0.78 1.27 1.29
C VAL A 118 1.03 1.01 2.76
N TRP A 119 1.27 2.10 3.48
CA TRP A 119 1.06 2.17 4.92
C TRP A 119 -0.36 2.67 5.21
N PRO A 120 -0.87 2.43 6.43
CA PRO A 120 -2.21 2.89 6.76
C PRO A 120 -2.43 4.38 6.63
N ASP A 121 -1.42 5.21 6.93
CA ASP A 121 -1.56 6.65 6.77
C ASP A 121 -1.62 7.09 5.30
N THR A 122 -1.17 6.26 4.35
CA THR A 122 -1.20 6.50 2.90
C THR A 122 -2.36 5.80 2.19
N LEU A 123 -3.17 5.01 2.90
CA LEU A 123 -4.25 4.22 2.32
C LEU A 123 -5.19 5.08 1.45
N ASP A 124 -5.57 6.26 1.94
CA ASP A 124 -6.49 7.17 1.23
C ASP A 124 -5.98 7.61 -0.14
N LEU A 125 -4.66 7.69 -0.33
CA LEU A 125 -4.05 8.03 -1.63
C LEU A 125 -4.31 6.92 -2.65
N LEU A 126 -4.13 5.66 -2.24
CA LEU A 126 -4.44 4.53 -3.12
C LEU A 126 -5.94 4.43 -3.34
N LEU A 127 -6.77 4.58 -2.31
CA LEU A 127 -8.23 4.51 -2.45
C LEU A 127 -8.76 5.57 -3.41
N SER A 128 -8.15 6.76 -3.43
CA SER A 128 -8.49 7.82 -4.38
C SER A 128 -8.15 7.43 -5.83
N ARG A 129 -7.08 6.66 -6.04
CA ARG A 129 -6.70 6.14 -7.37
C ARG A 129 -7.64 5.04 -7.88
N LEU A 130 -8.27 4.29 -6.98
CA LEU A 130 -9.17 3.20 -7.35
C LEU A 130 -10.57 3.66 -7.77
N ARG A 131 -10.97 4.88 -7.41
CA ARG A 131 -12.22 5.49 -7.88
C ARG A 131 -12.07 5.76 -9.38
#